data_AF-A0A2W5DQJ9-F1
#
_entry.id   AF-A0A2W5DQJ9-F1
#
_cell.length_a   1.000
_cell.length_b   1.000
_cell.length_c   1.000
_cell.angle_alpha   90.00
_cell.angle_beta   90.00
_cell.angle_gamma   90.00
#
_symmetry.space_group_name_H-M   'P 1'
#
loop_
_entity.id
_entity.type
_entity.pdbx_description
1 polymer ?
#
loop_
_entity_poly.entity_id
_entity_poly.type
_entity_poly.pdbx_seq_one_letter_code
_entity_poly.pdbx_strand_id
1 'polypeptide(L)' 'MRYELWQDEGTLSFFANGDDSMRRLLSPAARLIWTCDAGSWADAQALKHQYLGWEPYKPLDMSGMTG' A
#
# COMPACT_ATOMS: atom_id res chain seq x y z
N MET A 1 2.72 -3.35 -13.39
CA MET A 1 1.36 -3.48 -12.80
C MET A 1 1.06 -2.18 -12.09
N ARG A 2 -0.16 -1.65 -12.23
CA ARG A 2 -0.54 -0.41 -11.56
C ARG A 2 -1.19 -0.72 -10.22
N TYR A 3 -0.79 0.02 -9.19
CA TYR A 3 -1.35 -0.03 -7.86
C TYR A 3 -1.99 1.32 -7.52
N GLU A 4 -3.03 1.25 -6.70
CA GLU A 4 -3.85 2.37 -6.30
C GLU A 4 -3.92 2.43 -4.78
N LEU A 5 -3.75 3.64 -4.25
CA LEU A 5 -3.88 3.95 -2.84
C LEU A 5 -5.13 4.79 -2.63
N TRP A 6 -6.08 4.19 -1.93
CA TRP A 6 -7.33 4.82 -1.52
C TRP A 6 -7.27 5.16 -0.04
N GLN A 7 -7.90 6.27 0.34
CA GLN A 7 -8.00 6.74 1.72
C GLN A 7 -9.46 7.01 2.07
N ASP A 8 -9.88 6.50 3.23
CA ASP A 8 -11.23 6.68 3.79
C ASP A 8 -11.14 6.89 5.31
N GLU A 9 -11.63 8.02 5.83
CA GLU A 9 -11.69 8.35 7.28
C GLU A 9 -10.51 7.87 8.16
N GLY A 10 -9.28 7.85 7.61
CA GLY A 10 -8.06 7.43 8.31
C GLY A 10 -7.56 6.01 7.99
N THR A 11 -8.31 5.22 7.24
CA THR A 11 -7.92 3.91 6.71
C THR A 11 -7.31 4.05 5.31
N LEU A 12 -6.25 3.28 5.05
CA LEU A 12 -5.58 3.22 3.75
C LEU A 12 -5.79 1.86 3.11
N SER A 13 -6.35 1.83 1.91
CA SER A 13 -6.56 0.62 1.11
C SER A 13 -5.64 0.67 -0.11
N PHE A 14 -4.74 -0.31 -0.22
CA PHE A 14 -3.75 -0.38 -1.29
C PHE A 14 -3.84 -1.70 -2.04
N PHE A 15 -4.11 -1.64 -3.34
CA PHE A 15 -4.30 -2.83 -4.18
C PHE A 15 -4.02 -2.54 -5.65
N ALA A 16 -3.93 -3.58 -6.48
CA ALA A 16 -3.70 -3.44 -7.91
C ALA A 16 -4.98 -2.96 -8.62
N ASN A 17 -4.85 -2.05 -9.60
CA ASN A 17 -5.97 -1.46 -10.35
C ASN A 17 -6.88 -2.49 -11.05
N GLY A 18 -6.38 -3.70 -11.30
CA GLY A 18 -7.15 -4.80 -11.89
C GLY A 18 -8.07 -5.56 -10.93
N ASP A 19 -8.06 -5.23 -9.63
CA ASP A 19 -8.82 -5.93 -8.60
C ASP A 19 -10.16 -5.23 -8.32
N ASP A 20 -11.13 -5.42 -9.23
CA ASP A 20 -12.48 -4.83 -9.14
C ASP A 20 -13.19 -5.22 -7.83
N SER A 21 -12.85 -6.39 -7.28
CA SER A 21 -13.35 -6.89 -6.00
C SER A 21 -12.94 -6.00 -4.84
N MET A 22 -11.67 -5.57 -4.78
CA MET A 22 -11.20 -4.64 -3.74
C MET A 22 -11.88 -3.28 -3.84
N ARG A 23 -12.13 -2.80 -5.06
CA ARG A 23 -12.81 -1.52 -5.27
C ARG A 23 -14.24 -1.50 -4.73
N ARG A 24 -14.92 -2.66 -4.71
CA ARG A 24 -16.27 -2.82 -4.13
C ARG A 24 -16.28 -2.85 -2.61
N LEU A 25 -15.15 -3.19 -1.98
CA LEU A 25 -15.00 -3.19 -0.53
C LEU A 25 -14.65 -1.80 0.02
N LEU A 26 -14.35 -0.84 -0.86
CA LEU A 26 -14.11 0.52 -0.46
C LEU A 26 -15.39 1.17 0.06
N SER A 27 -15.22 1.98 1.10
CA SER A 27 -16.25 2.90 1.56
C SER A 27 -16.64 3.87 0.43
N PRO A 28 -17.91 4.31 0.34
CA PRO A 28 -18.33 5.32 -0.62
C PRO A 28 -17.62 6.67 -0.43
N ALA A 29 -17.05 6.93 0.75
CA ALA A 29 -16.23 8.11 1.03
C ALA A 29 -14.74 7.91 0.70
N ALA A 30 -14.33 6.69 0.32
CA ALA A 30 -12.97 6.41 -0.07
C ALA A 30 -12.59 7.19 -1.34
N ARG A 31 -11.47 7.90 -1.28
CA ARG A 31 -10.91 8.66 -2.40
C ARG A 31 -9.56 8.11 -2.81
N LEU A 32 -9.33 8.04 -4.12
CA LEU A 32 -8.03 7.73 -4.67
C LEU A 32 -7.09 8.90 -4.37
N ILE A 33 -6.06 8.66 -3.56
CA ILE A 33 -5.09 9.69 -3.19
C ILE A 33 -3.76 9.54 -3.93
N TRP A 34 -3.44 8.35 -4.43
CA TRP A 34 -2.18 8.09 -5.12
C TRP A 34 -2.20 6.81 -5.96
N THR A 35 -1.36 6.75 -6.98
CA THR A 35 -1.20 5.59 -7.86
C THR A 35 0.27 5.41 -8.24
N CYS A 36 0.73 4.18 -8.37
CA CYS A 36 2.09 3.88 -8.84
C CYS A 36 2.13 2.68 -9.79
N ASP A 37 3.09 2.69 -10.70
CA ASP A 37 3.41 1.56 -11.57
C ASP A 37 4.63 0.82 -11.01
N ALA A 38 4.46 -0.46 -10.69
CA ALA A 38 5.50 -1.32 -10.10
C ALA A 38 5.50 -2.72 -10.72
N GLY A 39 6.67 -3.37 -10.72
CA GLY A 39 6.84 -4.73 -11.22
C GLY A 39 6.39 -5.80 -10.23
N SER A 40 6.26 -5.46 -8.95
CA SER A 40 5.95 -6.38 -7.85
C SER A 40 5.25 -5.66 -6.70
N TRP A 41 4.53 -6.41 -5.87
CA TRP A 41 3.85 -5.88 -4.68
C TRP A 41 4.84 -5.26 -3.68
N ALA A 42 6.03 -5.85 -3.54
CA ALA A 42 7.09 -5.33 -2.68
C ALA A 42 7.58 -3.93 -3.10
N ASP A 43 7.85 -3.74 -4.40
CA ASP A 43 8.24 -2.43 -4.95
C ASP A 43 7.11 -1.41 -4.77
N ALA A 44 5.87 -1.83 -5.01
CA ALA A 44 4.69 -0.99 -4.84
C ALA A 44 4.55 -0.51 -3.39
N GLN A 45 4.79 -1.40 -2.42
CA GLN A 45 4.80 -1.05 -1.00
C GLN A 45 5.95 -0.12 -0.62
N ALA A 46 7.15 -0.33 -1.16
CA ALA A 46 8.27 0.58 -0.94
C ALA A 46 7.95 2.00 -1.43
N LEU A 47 7.37 2.13 -2.62
CA LEU A 47 6.93 3.41 -3.17
C LEU A 47 5.80 4.03 -2.33
N LYS A 48 4.84 3.23 -1.86
CA LYS A 48 3.76 3.69 -0.97
C LYS A 48 4.32 4.28 0.32
N HIS A 49 5.28 3.61 0.94
CA HIS A 49 5.90 4.07 2.18
C HIS A 49 6.66 5.39 1.96
N GLN A 50 7.38 5.52 0.84
CA GLN A 50 8.02 6.78 0.45
C GLN A 50 6.99 7.91 0.24
N TYR A 51 5.88 7.63 -0.44
CA TYR A 51 4.82 8.61 -0.67
C TYR A 51 4.16 9.10 0.62
N LEU A 52 3.89 8.19 1.56
CA LEU A 52 3.29 8.52 2.85
C LEU A 52 4.26 9.24 3.80
N GLY A 53 5.53 9.41 3.43
CA GLY A 53 6.56 9.95 4.30
C GLY A 53 6.79 9.07 5.54
N TRP A 54 6.41 7.80 5.47
CA TRP A 54 6.67 6.84 6.53
C TRP A 54 8.15 6.48 6.48
N GLU A 55 8.75 6.22 7.65
CA GLU A 55 10.12 5.71 7.70
C GLU A 55 10.26 4.51 6.75
N PRO A 56 11.38 4.40 6.00
CA PRO A 56 11.55 3.34 5.02
C PRO A 56 11.27 1.99 5.69
N TYR A 57 10.43 1.17 5.03
CA TYR A 57 10.06 -0.13 5.54
C TYR A 57 11.32 -0.95 5.83
N LYS A 58 11.64 -1.11 7.12
CA LYS A 58 12.65 -2.06 7.56
C LYS A 58 11.93 -3.40 7.66
N PRO A 59 12.22 -4.38 6.77
CA PRO A 59 11.79 -5.74 7.03
C PRO A 59 12.34 -6.11 8.42
N LEU A 60 11.47 -6.67 9.26
CA LEU A 60 11.83 -7.05 10.63
C LEU A 60 12.98 -8.05 10.54
N ASP A 61 14.19 -7.60 10.83
CA ASP A 61 15.37 -8.46 10.94
C ASP A 61 15.18 -9.32 12.19
N MET A 62 14.72 -10.56 11.98
CA MET A 62 14.47 -11.55 13.02
C MET A 62 15.77 -12.23 13.48
N SER A 63 16.95 -11.65 13.23
CA SER A 63 18.23 -12.27 13.58
C SER A 63 18.67 -12.05 15.04
N GLY A 64 17.82 -11.46 15.89
CA GLY A 64 18.15 -11.13 17.29
C GLY A 64 17.52 -11.98 18.39
N MET A 65 16.61 -12.91 18.10
CA MET A 65 15.97 -13.75 19.14
C MET A 65 16.71 -15.08 19.33
N THR A 66 17.94 -15.00 19.83
CA THR A 66 18.56 -16.11 20.59
C THR A 66 19.35 -15.48 21.73
N GLY A 67 18.71 -15.43 22.90
CA GLY A 67 19.29 -15.03 24.17
C GLY A 67 18.75 -15.94 25.26
#